data_AF-A0A2E9SN26-F1
#
_entry.id   AF-A0A2E9SN26-F1
#
_cell.length_a   1.000
_cell.length_b   1.000
_cell.length_c   1.000
_cell.angle_alpha   90.00
_cell.angle_beta   90.00
_cell.angle_gamma   90.00
#
_symmetry.space_group_name_H-M   'P 1'
#
loop_
_entity.id
_entity.type
_entity.pdbx_description
1 polymer ?
#
loop_
_entity_poly.entity_id
_entity_poly.type
_entity_poly.pdbx_seq_one_letter_code
_entity_poly.pdbx_strand_id
1 'polypeptide(L)'
;MWSNTSLAFTGTAETINNGFVESPECPIRYEHWLVSEWRPIPFLNLPKLYGNDARSHAILTWFYGGAAAVYEREYARETLSKCLESGSCGLEKNRKIAKILKKDRGDWSDRDLRRFNDYFSQSPPDEAIAEGTVGLGRCFGDHPAQKSMEEAGFMRYDFTPESCEIAQKNAYTLTFSQFAIYSRFFNPKTDCIKGAYVPTPIVAKLDELLAKQREEERWAARIAAYRAKRPVAERIKGLNGCQIAYGLIHHGINKPDVSRIPDAGLSWALAYEQARIKDEACPLIPKALSNWVQAQSLKTFEPAQDPFIYYRNNMPRGNSNLDHWSNYVRTVMHHYERPDNPHNAVPAEHCSAFATWLNGKKHSQKTDARYDWQFLFDVLANSSGRTGLSVCAQAPASMIYQFFSDQRLAQQQRAAAQRRFEAEQKRKQAADAAFQNLLRWKPSYNPPASEPRCYRRDDITEICFQS
;
A
#
# COMPACT_ATOMS: atom_id res chain seq x y z
N MET A 1 38.84 32.44 33.24
CA MET A 1 38.86 31.08 33.81
C MET A 1 37.42 30.67 34.14
N TRP A 2 36.71 30.10 33.17
CA TRP A 2 35.46 29.39 33.41
C TRP A 2 35.70 27.98 32.91
N SER A 3 35.64 27.03 33.85
CA SER A 3 35.89 25.61 33.64
C SER A 3 34.82 25.03 32.71
N ASN A 4 35.15 24.85 31.43
CA ASN A 4 34.46 23.90 30.57
C ASN A 4 34.81 22.50 31.03
N THR A 5 34.08 22.00 32.03
CA THR A 5 34.03 20.56 32.30
C THR A 5 33.07 19.97 31.27
N SER A 6 33.56 19.77 30.04
CA SER A 6 32.91 18.84 29.14
C SER A 6 33.02 17.47 29.80
N LEU A 7 31.93 16.97 30.37
CA LEU A 7 31.80 15.55 30.66
C LEU A 7 31.96 14.83 29.32
N ALA A 8 33.16 14.33 29.06
CA ALA A 8 33.44 13.45 27.94
C ALA A 8 32.59 12.20 28.15
N PHE A 9 31.69 11.96 27.21
CA PHE A 9 30.62 11.02 27.37
C PHE A 9 30.85 9.89 26.36
N THR A 10 31.32 8.73 26.84
CA THR A 10 31.72 7.58 26.01
C THR A 10 30.71 6.42 26.02
N GLY A 11 29.65 6.52 26.84
CA GLY A 11 28.82 5.38 27.24
C GLY A 11 27.64 5.03 26.33
N THR A 12 27.87 4.67 25.06
CA THR A 12 26.82 3.95 24.30
C THR A 12 27.30 2.58 23.82
N ALA A 13 28.47 2.51 23.20
CA ALA A 13 29.08 1.22 22.84
C ALA A 13 29.64 0.49 24.08
N GLU A 14 30.41 1.18 24.92
CA GLU A 14 31.00 0.57 26.14
C GLU A 14 29.94 0.10 27.15
N THR A 15 28.84 0.82 27.29
CA THR A 15 27.76 0.48 28.22
C THR A 15 26.99 -0.77 27.78
N ILE A 16 26.76 -0.93 26.47
CA ILE A 16 26.15 -2.15 25.92
C ILE A 16 27.12 -3.32 26.04
N ASN A 17 28.41 -3.13 25.74
CA ASN A 17 29.45 -4.16 25.86
C ASN A 17 29.60 -4.70 27.30
N ASN A 18 29.36 -3.88 28.31
CA ASN A 18 29.58 -4.22 29.72
C ASN A 18 28.29 -4.50 30.51
N GLY A 19 27.10 -4.37 29.90
CA GLY A 19 25.82 -4.43 30.61
C GLY A 19 24.64 -5.05 29.87
N PHE A 20 24.77 -5.39 28.58
CA PHE A 20 23.72 -6.12 27.87
C PHE A 20 23.71 -7.59 28.29
N VAL A 21 22.55 -8.08 28.76
CA VAL A 21 22.34 -9.49 29.12
C VAL A 21 21.45 -10.12 28.06
N GLU A 22 22.03 -11.00 27.26
CA GLU A 22 21.32 -11.64 26.16
C GLU A 22 20.38 -12.72 26.69
N SER A 23 19.08 -12.53 26.47
CA SER A 23 18.07 -13.55 26.76
C SER A 23 17.85 -14.45 25.53
N PRO A 24 17.79 -15.79 25.70
CA PRO A 24 17.52 -16.71 24.59
C PRO A 24 16.26 -16.35 23.79
N GLU A 25 15.24 -15.83 24.48
CA GLU A 25 13.94 -15.45 23.94
C GLU A 25 13.90 -14.04 23.30
N CYS A 26 14.95 -13.23 23.49
CA CYS A 26 15.00 -11.91 22.88
C CYS A 26 15.32 -12.02 21.38
N PRO A 27 14.49 -11.44 20.48
CA PRO A 27 14.80 -11.40 19.04
C PRO A 27 15.97 -10.46 18.70
N ILE A 28 16.36 -9.58 19.63
CA ILE A 28 17.49 -8.67 19.45
C ILE A 28 18.72 -9.29 20.10
N ARG A 29 19.66 -9.72 19.27
CA ARG A 29 20.97 -10.21 19.69
C ARG A 29 21.94 -9.05 19.92
N TYR A 30 22.98 -9.28 20.71
CA TYR A 30 24.00 -8.25 21.00
C TYR A 30 24.55 -7.58 19.72
N GLU A 31 24.83 -8.38 18.69
CA GLU A 31 25.30 -7.91 17.37
C GLU A 31 24.31 -7.00 16.62
N HIS A 32 23.03 -6.98 17.00
CA HIS A 32 22.01 -6.10 16.43
C HIS A 32 22.03 -4.69 17.03
N TRP A 33 22.71 -4.51 18.17
CA TRP A 33 22.81 -3.22 18.86
C TRP A 33 23.86 -2.29 18.25
N LEU A 34 24.89 -2.86 17.62
CA LEU A 34 26.04 -2.16 17.07
C LEU A 34 26.08 -2.28 15.54
N VAL A 35 26.84 -1.40 14.89
CA VAL A 35 27.04 -1.42 13.44
C VAL A 35 27.83 -2.69 13.07
N SER A 36 27.32 -3.49 12.13
CA SER A 36 28.00 -4.65 11.56
C SER A 36 27.94 -4.63 10.04
N GLU A 37 28.89 -5.32 9.38
CA GLU A 37 29.01 -5.37 7.91
C GLU A 37 27.74 -5.84 7.18
N TRP A 38 26.85 -6.56 7.88
CA TRP A 38 25.65 -7.18 7.31
C TRP A 38 24.34 -6.46 7.61
N ARG A 39 24.32 -5.47 8.51
CA ARG A 39 23.09 -4.75 8.91
C ARG A 39 23.27 -3.23 8.75
N PRO A 40 22.56 -2.60 7.80
CA PRO A 40 22.74 -1.17 7.51
C PRO A 40 22.20 -0.24 8.61
N ILE A 41 21.36 -0.73 9.54
CA ILE A 41 20.76 0.08 10.60
C ILE A 41 20.75 -0.71 11.93
N PRO A 42 21.59 -0.37 12.92
CA PRO A 42 21.58 -1.00 14.24
C PRO A 42 20.33 -0.58 15.05
N PHE A 43 19.97 -1.36 16.09
CA PHE A 43 18.80 -1.13 16.93
C PHE A 43 18.71 0.29 17.50
N LEU A 44 19.83 0.83 17.98
CA LEU A 44 19.86 2.19 18.51
C LEU A 44 19.58 3.28 17.45
N ASN A 45 19.84 3.00 16.17
CA ASN A 45 19.67 3.94 15.06
C ASN A 45 18.40 3.66 14.25
N LEU A 46 17.44 2.92 14.82
CA LEU A 46 16.18 2.68 14.12
C LEU A 46 15.50 4.01 13.77
N PRO A 47 14.97 4.13 12.53
CA PRO A 47 14.18 5.29 12.13
C PRO A 47 12.92 5.39 12.98
N LYS A 48 12.19 6.50 12.85
CA LYS A 48 10.96 6.76 13.61
C LYS A 48 10.02 5.55 13.62
N LEU A 49 9.81 5.00 14.81
CA LEU A 49 8.84 3.95 15.10
C LEU A 49 7.53 4.56 15.58
N TYR A 50 6.48 3.75 15.64
CA TYR A 50 5.15 4.17 16.08
C TYR A 50 4.56 3.19 17.10
N GLY A 51 3.53 3.63 17.83
CA GLY A 51 2.77 2.75 18.71
C GLY A 51 3.60 2.11 19.83
N ASN A 52 3.47 0.80 19.99
CA ASN A 52 4.17 0.02 21.02
C ASN A 52 5.66 -0.13 20.69
N ASP A 53 6.03 -0.31 19.41
CA ASP A 53 7.43 -0.44 19.00
C ASP A 53 8.26 0.78 19.41
N ALA A 54 7.71 2.00 19.26
CA ALA A 54 8.40 3.21 19.73
C ALA A 54 8.66 3.21 21.24
N ARG A 55 7.70 2.71 22.03
CA ARG A 55 7.80 2.64 23.50
C ARG A 55 8.82 1.59 23.91
N SER A 56 8.71 0.38 23.37
CA SER A 56 9.64 -0.72 23.63
C SER A 56 11.06 -0.35 23.25
N HIS A 57 11.24 0.30 22.09
CA HIS A 57 12.54 0.86 21.68
C HIS A 57 13.09 1.87 22.67
N ALA A 58 12.29 2.86 23.08
CA ALA A 58 12.73 3.92 23.96
C ALA A 58 13.05 3.43 25.38
N ILE A 59 12.23 2.52 25.93
CA ILE A 59 12.42 1.94 27.26
C ILE A 59 13.64 1.00 27.27
N LEU A 60 13.82 0.17 26.25
CA LEU A 60 15.00 -0.70 26.12
C LEU A 60 16.29 0.12 25.91
N THR A 61 16.20 1.23 25.16
CA THR A 61 17.29 2.20 25.00
C THR A 61 17.68 2.83 26.34
N TRP A 62 16.71 3.21 27.17
CA TRP A 62 16.97 3.71 28.52
C TRP A 62 17.56 2.61 29.43
N PHE A 63 17.00 1.40 29.39
CA PHE A 63 17.44 0.29 30.25
C PHE A 63 18.92 -0.05 30.08
N TYR A 64 19.39 -0.26 28.84
CA TYR A 64 20.78 -0.63 28.59
C TYR A 64 21.71 0.55 28.35
N GLY A 65 21.20 1.64 27.78
CA GLY A 65 22.01 2.80 27.38
C GLY A 65 21.96 3.98 28.35
N GLY A 66 21.09 3.93 29.36
CA GLY A 66 20.93 4.99 30.36
C GLY A 66 20.59 6.36 29.78
N ALA A 67 20.87 7.40 30.56
CA ALA A 67 20.76 8.80 30.14
C ALA A 67 21.50 9.08 28.83
N ALA A 68 22.57 8.33 28.56
CA ALA A 68 23.43 8.54 27.42
C ALA A 68 22.77 8.28 26.08
N ALA A 69 22.26 7.06 25.93
CA ALA A 69 21.57 6.69 24.72
C ALA A 69 20.28 7.50 24.56
N VAL A 70 19.55 7.78 25.66
CA VAL A 70 18.36 8.64 25.58
C VAL A 70 18.72 10.04 25.09
N TYR A 71 19.83 10.63 25.53
CA TYR A 71 20.25 11.96 25.10
C TYR A 71 20.56 12.01 23.59
N GLU A 72 21.20 10.99 23.04
CA GLU A 72 21.58 10.96 21.61
C GLU A 72 20.41 10.59 20.68
N ARG A 73 19.37 9.90 21.17
CA ARG A 73 18.29 9.37 20.33
C ARG A 73 17.04 10.25 20.36
N GLU A 74 16.91 11.10 19.34
CA GLU A 74 15.77 12.02 19.18
C GLU A 74 14.40 11.31 19.32
N TYR A 75 14.20 10.19 18.63
CA TYR A 75 12.92 9.47 18.66
C TYR A 75 12.64 8.79 20.01
N ALA A 76 13.68 8.35 20.73
CA ALA A 76 13.52 7.85 22.09
C ALA A 76 13.07 8.97 23.03
N ARG A 77 13.68 10.16 22.93
CA ARG A 77 13.26 11.35 23.69
C ARG A 77 11.84 11.78 23.35
N GLU A 78 11.48 11.83 22.06
CA GLU A 78 10.13 12.21 21.62
C GLU A 78 9.09 11.27 22.24
N THR A 79 9.38 9.97 22.25
CA THR A 79 8.50 8.94 22.82
C THR A 79 8.41 9.07 24.34
N LEU A 80 9.54 9.09 25.04
CA LEU A 80 9.59 9.23 26.50
C LEU A 80 8.96 10.54 26.97
N SER A 81 9.12 11.64 26.22
CA SER A 81 8.46 12.91 26.51
C SER A 81 6.94 12.77 26.51
N LYS A 82 6.37 12.12 25.49
CA LYS A 82 4.92 11.88 25.41
C LYS A 82 4.43 10.97 26.55
N CYS A 83 5.18 9.92 26.86
CA CYS A 83 4.88 9.02 27.97
C CYS A 83 4.86 9.79 29.31
N LEU A 84 5.89 10.60 29.60
CA LEU A 84 5.99 11.38 30.83
C LEU A 84 4.98 12.54 30.91
N GLU A 85 4.59 13.13 29.77
CA GLU A 85 3.60 14.20 29.75
C GLU A 85 2.19 13.70 30.09
N SER A 86 1.86 12.50 29.59
CA SER A 86 0.55 11.86 29.75
C SER A 86 0.45 10.96 30.99
N GLY A 87 1.57 10.47 31.52
CA GLY A 87 1.59 9.41 32.52
C GLY A 87 1.21 8.06 31.92
N SER A 88 1.90 7.67 30.85
CA SER A 88 1.65 6.41 30.13
C SER A 88 2.95 5.63 29.92
N CYS A 89 2.89 4.47 29.24
CA CYS A 89 4.04 3.60 28.99
C CYS A 89 4.71 3.09 30.29
N GLY A 90 3.91 2.89 31.35
CA GLY A 90 4.41 2.53 32.68
C GLY A 90 5.18 3.64 33.40
N LEU A 91 5.10 4.89 32.91
CA LEU A 91 5.76 6.04 33.53
C LEU A 91 4.75 6.94 34.23
N GLU A 92 5.10 7.38 35.44
CA GLU A 92 4.34 8.42 36.12
C GLU A 92 4.45 9.76 35.39
N LYS A 93 3.40 10.57 35.56
CA LYS A 93 3.32 11.88 34.91
C LYS A 93 4.36 12.85 35.44
N ASN A 94 5.39 13.15 34.65
CA ASN A 94 6.43 14.12 34.96
C ASN A 94 6.57 15.19 33.87
N ARG A 95 5.71 16.22 33.94
CA ARG A 95 5.71 17.34 32.99
C ARG A 95 7.02 18.14 32.97
N LYS A 96 7.81 18.12 34.04
CA LYS A 96 9.07 18.86 34.12
C LYS A 96 10.12 18.21 33.22
N ILE A 97 10.33 16.90 33.36
CA ILE A 97 11.24 16.14 32.49
C ILE A 97 10.70 16.10 31.05
N ALA A 98 9.39 15.90 30.88
CA ALA A 98 8.78 15.89 29.54
C ALA A 98 9.04 17.18 28.75
N LYS A 99 8.98 18.35 29.42
CA LYS A 99 9.30 19.65 28.79
C LYS A 99 10.78 19.77 28.41
N ILE A 100 11.70 19.21 29.20
CA ILE A 100 13.14 19.21 28.86
C ILE A 100 13.35 18.40 27.59
N LEU A 101 12.76 17.20 27.50
CA LEU A 101 12.90 16.30 26.35
C LEU A 101 12.33 16.86 25.03
N LYS A 102 11.41 17.84 25.10
CA LYS A 102 10.84 18.51 23.91
C LYS A 102 11.72 19.63 23.37
N LYS A 103 12.67 20.14 24.15
CA LYS A 103 13.56 21.21 23.71
C LYS A 103 14.63 20.64 22.79
N ASP A 104 15.06 21.46 21.83
CA ASP A 104 16.27 21.17 21.07
C ASP A 104 17.47 21.09 22.01
N ARG A 105 18.41 20.19 21.72
CA ARG A 105 19.58 19.95 22.60
C ARG A 105 20.38 21.21 22.89
N GLY A 106 20.47 22.12 21.92
CA GLY A 106 21.18 23.40 22.05
C GLY A 106 20.56 24.34 23.08
N ASP A 107 19.29 24.14 23.44
CA ASP A 107 18.53 25.00 24.35
C ASP A 107 18.51 24.50 25.80
N TRP A 108 19.25 23.43 26.10
CA TRP A 108 19.29 22.86 27.44
C TRP A 108 20.23 23.67 28.34
N SER A 109 19.69 24.18 29.43
CA SER A 109 20.52 24.79 30.48
C SER A 109 21.27 23.72 31.29
N ASP A 110 22.33 24.09 32.00
CA ASP A 110 23.02 23.18 32.94
C ASP A 110 22.08 22.58 33.99
N ARG A 111 21.01 23.30 34.35
CA ARG A 111 19.97 22.79 35.25
C ARG A 111 19.10 21.73 34.59
N ASP A 112 18.77 21.91 33.32
CA ASP A 112 18.01 20.93 32.54
C ASP A 112 18.84 19.65 32.34
N LEU A 113 20.12 19.80 32.00
CA LEU A 113 21.04 18.66 31.83
C LEU A 113 21.20 17.86 33.13
N ARG A 114 21.38 18.52 34.28
CA ARG A 114 21.43 17.84 35.59
C ARG A 114 20.16 17.07 35.87
N ARG A 115 18.99 17.70 35.75
CA ARG A 115 17.69 17.04 35.98
C ARG A 115 17.44 15.86 35.06
N PHE A 116 17.84 15.98 33.80
CA PHE A 116 17.77 14.89 32.84
C PHE A 116 18.64 13.72 33.27
N ASN A 117 19.91 13.97 33.61
CA ASN A 117 20.83 12.93 34.06
C ASN A 117 20.37 12.31 35.39
N ASP A 118 19.88 13.09 36.34
CA ASP A 118 19.35 12.58 37.62
C ASP A 118 18.17 11.63 37.41
N TYR A 119 17.33 11.90 36.41
CA TYR A 119 16.17 11.06 36.10
C TYR A 119 16.55 9.79 35.34
N PHE A 120 17.32 9.91 34.26
CA PHE A 120 17.64 8.78 33.36
C PHE A 120 18.88 7.97 33.76
N SER A 121 19.58 8.36 34.84
CA SER A 121 20.60 7.52 35.48
C SER A 121 19.99 6.38 36.31
N GLN A 122 18.72 6.50 36.68
CA GLN A 122 17.98 5.43 37.33
C GLN A 122 17.50 4.41 36.28
N SER A 123 17.31 3.16 36.70
CA SER A 123 16.64 2.16 35.86
C SER A 123 15.20 2.58 35.55
N PRO A 124 14.66 2.22 34.37
CA PRO A 124 13.23 2.35 34.12
C PRO A 124 12.41 1.66 35.23
N PRO A 125 11.25 2.22 35.63
CA PRO A 125 10.39 1.57 36.61
C PRO A 125 9.83 0.25 36.08
N ASP A 126 9.48 -0.65 36.99
CA ASP A 126 8.98 -2.00 36.70
C ASP A 126 7.81 -1.98 35.70
N GLU A 127 6.86 -1.07 35.87
CA GLU A 127 5.71 -0.92 34.97
C GLU A 127 6.14 -0.53 33.55
N ALA A 128 7.19 0.28 33.40
CA ALA A 128 7.71 0.63 32.08
C ALA A 128 8.41 -0.57 31.43
N ILE A 129 9.15 -1.36 32.19
CA ILE A 129 9.78 -2.60 31.69
C ILE A 129 8.70 -3.60 31.23
N ALA A 130 7.64 -3.78 32.01
CA ALA A 130 6.51 -4.63 31.66
C ALA A 130 5.84 -4.17 30.35
N GLU A 131 5.64 -2.87 30.17
CA GLU A 131 5.08 -2.30 28.94
C GLU A 131 6.05 -2.40 27.75
N GLY A 132 7.34 -2.17 27.97
CA GLY A 132 8.38 -2.30 26.94
C GLY A 132 8.59 -3.75 26.47
N THR A 133 8.12 -4.73 27.22
CA THR A 133 8.14 -6.15 26.82
C THR A 133 7.11 -6.44 25.70
N VAL A 134 6.01 -5.68 25.62
CA VAL A 134 4.94 -5.91 24.65
C VAL A 134 5.44 -5.68 23.22
N GLY A 135 5.24 -6.66 22.33
CA GLY A 135 5.69 -6.58 20.93
C GLY A 135 7.17 -6.86 20.71
N LEU A 136 7.98 -6.79 21.77
CA LEU A 136 9.42 -7.00 21.76
C LEU A 136 9.83 -8.39 22.25
N GLY A 137 9.11 -8.90 23.26
CA GLY A 137 9.48 -10.10 24.00
C GLY A 137 10.44 -9.79 25.15
N ARG A 138 10.99 -10.83 25.76
CA ARG A 138 11.86 -10.74 26.93
C ARG A 138 13.27 -10.30 26.56
N CYS A 139 13.51 -8.99 26.54
CA CYS A 139 14.79 -8.40 26.15
C CYS A 139 15.50 -7.61 27.26
N PHE A 140 14.95 -7.52 28.48
CA PHE A 140 15.52 -6.77 29.60
C PHE A 140 16.33 -7.67 30.56
N GLY A 141 17.03 -8.68 30.03
CA GLY A 141 17.80 -9.65 30.80
C GLY A 141 16.90 -10.48 31.72
N ASP A 142 17.32 -10.65 32.98
CA ASP A 142 16.57 -11.39 34.00
C ASP A 142 15.64 -10.50 34.84
N HIS A 143 15.34 -9.28 34.38
CA HIS A 143 14.53 -8.34 35.17
C HIS A 143 13.12 -8.90 35.47
N PRO A 144 12.68 -8.96 36.74
CA PRO A 144 11.47 -9.69 37.14
C PRO A 144 10.17 -9.05 36.65
N ALA A 145 10.18 -7.74 36.36
CA ALA A 145 9.01 -7.02 35.86
C ALA A 145 8.65 -7.31 34.38
N GLN A 146 9.50 -8.02 33.65
CA GLN A 146 9.19 -8.39 32.26
C GLN A 146 8.02 -9.36 32.19
N LYS A 147 7.15 -9.14 31.21
CA LYS A 147 6.06 -10.07 30.88
C LYS A 147 6.62 -11.40 30.36
N SER A 148 5.89 -12.49 30.55
CA SER A 148 6.16 -13.75 29.85
C SER A 148 6.08 -13.56 28.33
N MET A 149 6.65 -14.49 27.55
CA MET A 149 6.58 -14.40 26.09
C MET A 149 5.12 -14.43 25.60
N GLU A 150 4.28 -15.23 26.25
CA GLU A 150 2.86 -15.36 25.98
C GLU A 150 2.11 -14.05 26.25
N GLU A 151 2.36 -13.40 27.39
CA GLU A 151 1.80 -12.08 27.71
C GLU A 151 2.34 -10.96 26.81
N ALA A 152 3.55 -11.13 26.26
CA ALA A 152 4.13 -10.23 25.27
C ALA A 152 3.57 -10.42 23.84
N GLY A 153 2.70 -11.42 23.64
CA GLY A 153 2.03 -11.73 22.37
C GLY A 153 2.80 -12.69 21.47
N PHE A 154 3.68 -13.50 22.04
CA PHE A 154 4.45 -14.54 21.36
C PHE A 154 3.94 -15.92 21.73
N MET A 155 4.22 -16.90 20.87
CA MET A 155 3.98 -18.30 21.15
C MET A 155 5.14 -19.14 20.62
N ARG A 156 5.33 -20.33 21.18
CA ARG A 156 6.28 -21.29 20.62
C ARG A 156 5.74 -21.85 19.31
N TYR A 157 6.60 -21.86 18.30
CA TYR A 157 6.31 -22.40 16.98
C TYR A 157 7.44 -23.34 16.53
N ASP A 158 7.04 -24.49 15.99
CA ASP A 158 7.95 -25.48 15.44
C ASP A 158 8.06 -25.29 13.93
N PHE A 159 9.07 -24.52 13.48
CA PHE A 159 9.31 -24.33 12.06
C PHE A 159 9.65 -25.67 11.37
N THR A 160 8.84 -26.02 10.37
CA THR A 160 9.13 -27.06 9.37
C THR A 160 9.89 -26.45 8.18
N PRO A 161 10.60 -27.26 7.36
CA PRO A 161 11.22 -26.78 6.13
C PRO A 161 10.24 -26.01 5.22
N GLU A 162 9.02 -26.53 5.07
CA GLU A 162 7.92 -25.89 4.30
C GLU A 162 7.57 -24.51 4.87
N SER A 163 7.29 -24.45 6.19
CA SER A 163 6.91 -23.20 6.85
C SER A 163 8.02 -22.14 6.77
N CYS A 164 9.28 -22.56 6.83
CA CYS A 164 10.39 -21.62 6.71
C CYS A 164 10.57 -21.10 5.28
N GLU A 165 10.38 -21.95 4.27
CA GLU A 165 10.39 -21.50 2.87
C GLU A 165 9.28 -20.48 2.60
N ILE A 166 8.07 -20.72 3.14
CA ILE A 166 6.98 -19.75 3.07
C ILE A 166 7.32 -18.47 3.81
N ALA A 167 7.89 -18.56 5.02
CA ALA A 167 8.31 -17.39 5.79
C ALA A 167 9.30 -16.53 5.02
N GLN A 168 10.28 -17.17 4.35
CA GLN A 168 11.28 -16.49 3.54
C GLN A 168 10.67 -15.84 2.29
N LYS A 169 9.79 -16.55 1.56
CA LYS A 169 9.11 -16.01 0.37
C LYS A 169 8.17 -14.84 0.68
N ASN A 170 7.61 -14.81 1.90
CA ASN A 170 6.58 -13.85 2.31
C ASN A 170 7.04 -12.90 3.44
N ALA A 171 8.35 -12.70 3.62
CA ALA A 171 8.90 -11.93 4.73
C ALA A 171 8.27 -10.52 4.88
N TYR A 172 7.98 -9.84 3.76
CA TYR A 172 7.31 -8.53 3.78
C TYR A 172 5.87 -8.62 4.31
N THR A 173 5.12 -9.63 3.90
CA THR A 173 3.72 -9.86 4.31
C THR A 173 3.60 -10.31 5.77
N LEU A 174 4.68 -10.83 6.35
CA LEU A 174 4.75 -11.22 7.75
C LEU A 174 5.17 -10.08 8.69
N THR A 175 5.20 -8.84 8.20
CA THR A 175 5.50 -7.67 9.02
C THR A 175 4.21 -7.10 9.64
N PHE A 176 4.11 -7.13 10.96
CA PHE A 176 2.99 -6.56 11.71
C PHE A 176 3.44 -5.30 12.47
N SER A 177 2.65 -4.23 12.41
CA SER A 177 2.99 -2.91 12.97
C SER A 177 3.15 -2.87 14.49
N GLN A 178 2.72 -3.91 15.21
CA GLN A 178 2.87 -4.06 16.66
C GLN A 178 4.02 -5.00 17.05
N PHE A 179 4.70 -5.57 16.05
CA PHE A 179 5.86 -6.46 16.15
C PHE A 179 6.91 -6.06 15.10
N ALA A 180 7.01 -4.78 14.77
CA ALA A 180 7.87 -4.34 13.68
C ALA A 180 9.34 -4.48 14.06
N ILE A 181 9.67 -4.31 15.34
CA ILE A 181 11.02 -4.59 15.86
C ILE A 181 11.35 -6.06 15.65
N TYR A 182 10.51 -6.99 16.12
CA TYR A 182 10.72 -8.43 15.88
C TYR A 182 10.92 -8.73 14.40
N SER A 183 10.01 -8.26 13.54
CA SER A 183 10.02 -8.55 12.10
C SER A 183 11.28 -8.04 11.40
N ARG A 184 11.92 -7.00 11.94
CA ARG A 184 13.15 -6.42 11.40
C ARG A 184 14.41 -7.18 11.80
N PHE A 185 14.39 -7.82 12.97
CA PHE A 185 15.54 -8.56 13.48
C PHE A 185 15.47 -10.05 13.20
N PHE A 186 14.26 -10.60 13.06
CA PHE A 186 14.02 -11.97 12.65
C PHE A 186 14.61 -12.23 11.26
N ASN A 187 15.48 -13.23 11.18
CA ASN A 187 16.09 -13.72 9.96
C ASN A 187 15.59 -15.14 9.71
N PRO A 188 14.69 -15.36 8.72
CA PRO A 188 14.17 -16.69 8.41
C PRO A 188 15.27 -17.73 8.14
N LYS A 189 16.45 -17.33 7.64
CA LYS A 189 17.52 -18.30 7.35
C LYS A 189 18.18 -18.90 8.59
N THR A 190 18.19 -18.16 9.71
CA THR A 190 18.89 -18.56 10.94
C THR A 190 17.93 -18.84 12.09
N ASP A 191 16.76 -18.19 12.09
CA ASP A 191 15.86 -18.13 13.24
C ASP A 191 14.65 -19.07 13.10
N CYS A 192 14.46 -19.71 11.93
CA CYS A 192 13.49 -20.78 11.72
C CYS A 192 13.93 -22.09 12.42
N ILE A 193 13.90 -22.10 13.75
CA ILE A 193 14.25 -23.28 14.55
C ILE A 193 13.00 -23.87 15.22
N LYS A 194 13.12 -25.13 15.66
CA LYS A 194 12.08 -25.78 16.45
C LYS A 194 11.93 -25.08 17.80
N GLY A 195 10.70 -24.84 18.24
CA GLY A 195 10.39 -24.18 19.51
C GLY A 195 10.71 -22.69 19.56
N ALA A 196 10.90 -22.04 18.40
CA ALA A 196 11.15 -20.59 18.34
C ALA A 196 9.96 -19.81 18.89
N TYR A 197 10.21 -18.71 19.61
CA TYR A 197 9.16 -17.77 19.97
C TYR A 197 8.87 -16.84 18.81
N VAL A 198 7.63 -16.88 18.33
CA VAL A 198 7.15 -16.12 17.18
C VAL A 198 5.90 -15.34 17.58
N PRO A 199 5.74 -14.07 17.16
CA PRO A 199 4.51 -13.33 17.37
C PRO A 199 3.28 -14.11 16.89
N THR A 200 2.25 -14.19 17.73
CA THR A 200 1.02 -14.94 17.43
C THR A 200 0.37 -14.56 16.08
N PRO A 201 0.31 -13.27 15.67
CA PRO A 201 -0.23 -12.91 14.36
C PRO A 201 0.60 -13.42 13.18
N ILE A 202 1.93 -13.55 13.35
CA ILE A 202 2.82 -14.08 12.33
C ILE A 202 2.56 -15.58 12.16
N VAL A 203 2.41 -16.32 13.26
CA VAL A 203 2.05 -17.76 13.24
C VAL A 203 0.72 -17.98 12.52
N ALA A 204 -0.32 -17.23 12.89
CA ALA A 204 -1.63 -17.35 12.24
C ALA A 204 -1.56 -17.08 10.72
N LYS A 205 -0.74 -16.10 10.30
CA LYS A 205 -0.57 -15.79 8.88
C LYS A 205 0.25 -16.84 8.14
N LEU A 206 1.27 -17.42 8.78
CA LEU A 206 2.05 -18.54 8.24
C LEU A 206 1.14 -19.75 7.98
N ASP A 207 0.27 -20.09 8.93
CA ASP A 207 -0.64 -21.22 8.78
C ASP A 207 -1.67 -21.00 7.65
N GLU A 208 -2.18 -19.77 7.49
CA GLU A 208 -3.03 -19.39 6.36
C GLU A 208 -2.30 -19.59 5.01
N LEU A 209 -1.06 -19.13 4.91
CA LEU A 209 -0.24 -19.25 3.69
C LEU A 209 0.09 -20.72 3.39
N LEU A 210 0.41 -21.52 4.39
CA LEU A 210 0.62 -22.96 4.28
C LEU A 210 -0.63 -23.68 3.77
N ALA A 211 -1.80 -23.35 4.32
CA ALA A 211 -3.07 -23.94 3.90
C ALA A 211 -3.37 -23.60 2.44
N LYS A 212 -3.16 -22.34 2.04
CA LYS A 212 -3.36 -21.88 0.67
C LYS A 212 -2.44 -22.60 -0.33
N GLN A 213 -1.15 -22.72 -0.01
CA GLN A 213 -0.20 -23.43 -0.87
C GLN A 213 -0.63 -24.89 -1.06
N ARG A 214 -1.02 -25.58 0.01
CA ARG A 214 -1.49 -26.97 -0.07
C ARG A 214 -2.76 -27.12 -0.90
N GLU A 215 -3.66 -26.13 -0.87
CA GLU A 215 -4.85 -26.12 -1.71
C GLU A 215 -4.49 -25.92 -3.19
N GLU A 216 -3.58 -24.99 -3.50
CA GLU A 216 -3.06 -24.77 -4.85
C GLU A 216 -2.38 -26.03 -5.41
N GLU A 217 -1.59 -26.73 -4.60
CA GLU A 217 -0.94 -27.99 -4.97
C GLU A 217 -1.95 -29.12 -5.22
N ARG A 218 -2.97 -29.25 -4.35
CA ARG A 218 -4.06 -30.23 -4.54
C ARG A 218 -4.85 -29.94 -5.80
N TRP A 219 -5.16 -28.68 -6.06
CA TRP A 219 -5.85 -28.24 -7.27
C TRP A 219 -5.02 -28.53 -8.52
N ALA A 220 -3.72 -28.20 -8.49
CA ALA A 220 -2.80 -28.50 -9.58
C ALA A 220 -2.70 -30.01 -9.84
N ALA A 221 -2.61 -30.84 -8.79
CA ALA A 221 -2.60 -32.30 -8.90
C ALA A 221 -3.91 -32.84 -9.50
N ARG A 222 -5.06 -32.28 -9.11
CA ARG A 222 -6.37 -32.64 -9.68
C ARG A 222 -6.47 -32.27 -11.15
N ILE A 223 -6.00 -31.08 -11.54
CA ILE A 223 -5.93 -30.66 -12.94
C ILE A 223 -5.00 -31.60 -13.73
N ALA A 224 -3.83 -31.93 -13.19
CA ALA A 224 -2.88 -32.82 -13.83
C ALA A 224 -3.48 -34.22 -14.05
N ALA A 225 -4.18 -34.76 -13.05
CA ALA A 225 -4.88 -36.05 -13.14
C ALA A 225 -6.04 -36.01 -14.15
N TYR A 226 -6.81 -34.92 -14.20
CA TYR A 226 -7.84 -34.71 -15.22
C TYR A 226 -7.21 -34.66 -16.61
N ARG A 227 -6.17 -33.83 -16.80
CA ARG A 227 -5.43 -33.70 -18.05
C ARG A 227 -4.90 -35.04 -18.52
N ALA A 228 -4.33 -35.87 -17.65
CA ALA A 228 -3.81 -37.19 -18.03
C ALA A 228 -4.86 -38.13 -18.65
N LYS A 229 -6.15 -37.98 -18.29
CA LYS A 229 -7.25 -38.87 -18.73
C LYS A 229 -7.98 -38.42 -20.01
N ARG A 230 -7.69 -37.21 -20.53
CA ARG A 230 -8.41 -36.67 -21.70
C ARG A 230 -8.04 -37.41 -22.99
N PRO A 231 -9.03 -37.82 -23.82
CA PRO A 231 -8.76 -38.42 -25.11
C PRO A 231 -8.20 -37.38 -26.10
N VAL A 232 -7.44 -37.84 -27.11
CA VAL A 232 -6.81 -36.97 -28.13
C VAL A 232 -7.81 -36.04 -28.81
N ALA A 233 -8.99 -36.57 -29.19
CA ALA A 233 -10.03 -35.80 -29.85
C ALA A 233 -10.50 -34.57 -29.05
N GLU A 234 -10.51 -34.67 -27.72
CA GLU A 234 -10.88 -33.55 -26.85
C GLU A 234 -9.75 -32.52 -26.72
N ARG A 235 -8.48 -32.98 -26.72
CA ARG A 235 -7.30 -32.11 -26.61
C ARG A 235 -7.11 -31.21 -27.83
N ILE A 236 -7.47 -31.70 -29.02
CA ILE A 236 -7.31 -30.96 -30.28
C ILE A 236 -8.59 -30.27 -30.77
N LYS A 237 -9.70 -30.42 -30.03
CA LYS A 237 -11.00 -29.89 -30.46
C LYS A 237 -10.93 -28.37 -30.65
N GLY A 238 -11.26 -27.92 -31.87
CA GLY A 238 -11.26 -26.50 -32.23
C GLY A 238 -9.87 -25.91 -32.54
N LEU A 239 -8.80 -26.72 -32.51
CA LEU A 239 -7.46 -26.28 -32.90
C LEU A 239 -7.21 -26.50 -34.39
N ASN A 240 -6.57 -25.53 -35.03
CA ASN A 240 -6.03 -25.69 -36.38
C ASN A 240 -4.61 -26.27 -36.35
N GLY A 241 -4.09 -26.64 -37.53
CA GLY A 241 -2.76 -27.24 -37.66
C GLY A 241 -1.62 -26.38 -37.10
N CYS A 242 -1.75 -25.06 -37.14
CA CYS A 242 -0.74 -24.14 -36.61
C CYS A 242 -0.77 -24.07 -35.08
N GLN A 243 -1.96 -24.06 -34.48
CA GLN A 243 -2.10 -24.12 -33.01
C GLN A 243 -1.54 -25.43 -32.44
N ILE A 244 -1.76 -26.54 -33.15
CA ILE A 244 -1.19 -27.85 -32.78
C ILE A 244 0.34 -27.82 -32.93
N ALA A 245 0.87 -27.34 -34.06
CA ALA A 245 2.31 -27.23 -34.30
C ALA A 245 3.00 -26.34 -33.25
N TYR A 246 2.42 -25.16 -32.96
CA TYR A 246 2.93 -24.25 -31.94
C TYR A 246 2.91 -24.89 -30.54
N GLY A 247 1.83 -25.56 -30.15
CA GLY A 247 1.76 -26.29 -28.89
C GLY A 247 2.83 -27.37 -28.76
N LEU A 248 3.08 -28.14 -29.83
CA LEU A 248 4.12 -29.17 -29.84
C LEU A 248 5.53 -28.57 -29.72
N ILE A 249 5.82 -27.46 -30.38
CA ILE A 249 7.12 -26.76 -30.26
C ILE A 249 7.27 -26.23 -28.84
N HIS A 250 6.28 -25.48 -28.35
CA HIS A 250 6.31 -24.85 -27.03
C HIS A 250 6.50 -25.89 -25.90
N HIS A 251 5.85 -27.05 -25.99
CA HIS A 251 6.01 -28.13 -25.01
C HIS A 251 7.21 -29.05 -25.28
N GLY A 252 7.66 -29.16 -26.53
CA GLY A 252 8.78 -30.02 -26.94
C GLY A 252 10.16 -29.47 -26.60
N ILE A 253 10.29 -28.16 -26.39
CA ILE A 253 11.55 -27.51 -25.98
C ILE A 253 12.11 -28.08 -24.67
N ASN A 254 11.27 -28.69 -23.82
CA ASN A 254 11.63 -29.15 -22.47
C ASN A 254 11.46 -30.66 -22.26
N LYS A 255 11.34 -31.47 -23.31
CA LYS A 255 11.06 -32.91 -23.20
C LYS A 255 12.16 -33.78 -23.84
N PRO A 256 12.89 -34.61 -23.05
CA PRO A 256 13.99 -35.42 -23.57
C PRO A 256 13.54 -36.61 -24.44
N ASP A 257 12.26 -36.98 -24.38
CA ASP A 257 11.64 -38.08 -25.14
C ASP A 257 11.15 -37.67 -26.54
N VAL A 258 11.21 -36.38 -26.88
CA VAL A 258 10.75 -35.83 -28.17
C VAL A 258 11.94 -35.66 -29.12
N SER A 259 11.82 -36.17 -30.35
CA SER A 259 12.83 -35.95 -31.40
C SER A 259 13.13 -34.47 -31.56
N ARG A 260 14.41 -34.09 -31.70
CA ARG A 260 14.86 -32.69 -31.83
C ARG A 260 13.98 -31.91 -32.81
N ILE A 261 13.52 -30.73 -32.38
CA ILE A 261 12.76 -29.79 -33.21
C ILE A 261 13.67 -29.35 -34.38
N PRO A 262 13.18 -29.35 -35.64
CA PRO A 262 13.95 -28.85 -36.77
C PRO A 262 14.38 -27.40 -36.56
N ASP A 263 15.54 -26.99 -37.10
CA ASP A 263 16.11 -25.65 -36.84
C ASP A 263 15.18 -24.50 -37.27
N ALA A 264 14.36 -24.71 -38.31
CA ALA A 264 13.34 -23.76 -38.75
C ALA A 264 12.08 -23.70 -37.85
N GLY A 265 11.98 -24.57 -36.85
CA GLY A 265 10.83 -24.67 -35.95
C GLY A 265 10.71 -23.50 -34.99
N LEU A 266 11.82 -23.08 -34.37
CA LEU A 266 11.83 -21.96 -33.42
C LEU A 266 11.54 -20.63 -34.12
N SER A 267 12.14 -20.39 -35.29
CA SER A 267 11.89 -19.18 -36.06
C SER A 267 10.44 -19.12 -36.57
N TRP A 268 9.87 -20.25 -36.99
CA TRP A 268 8.45 -20.33 -37.34
C TRP A 268 7.54 -20.06 -36.14
N ALA A 269 7.85 -20.59 -34.95
CA ALA A 269 7.05 -20.34 -33.75
C ALA A 269 7.03 -18.85 -33.36
N LEU A 270 8.18 -18.18 -33.42
CA LEU A 270 8.26 -16.72 -33.20
C LEU A 270 7.45 -15.93 -34.25
N ALA A 271 7.51 -16.34 -35.51
CA ALA A 271 6.69 -15.73 -36.57
C ALA A 271 5.19 -15.97 -36.34
N TYR A 272 4.82 -17.16 -35.86
CA TYR A 272 3.43 -17.50 -35.52
C TYR A 272 2.92 -16.66 -34.33
N GLU A 273 3.72 -16.47 -33.29
CA GLU A 273 3.37 -15.59 -32.16
C GLU A 273 3.08 -14.17 -32.65
N GLN A 274 3.98 -13.61 -33.48
CA GLN A 274 3.80 -12.27 -34.04
C GLN A 274 2.54 -12.17 -34.91
N ALA A 275 2.31 -13.17 -35.78
CA ALA A 275 1.12 -13.23 -36.62
C ALA A 275 -0.16 -13.28 -35.77
N ARG A 276 -0.20 -14.10 -34.72
CA ARG A 276 -1.37 -14.17 -33.81
C ARG A 276 -1.60 -12.88 -33.05
N ILE A 277 -0.54 -12.23 -32.58
CA ILE A 277 -0.63 -10.94 -31.87
C ILE A 277 -1.22 -9.84 -32.79
N LYS A 278 -0.90 -9.89 -34.10
CA LYS A 278 -1.39 -8.94 -35.11
C LYS A 278 -2.68 -9.38 -35.80
N ASP A 279 -3.26 -10.50 -35.39
CA ASP A 279 -4.39 -11.17 -36.05
C ASP A 279 -4.19 -11.46 -37.55
N GLU A 280 -2.96 -11.77 -37.94
CA GLU A 280 -2.57 -12.18 -39.28
C GLU A 280 -2.77 -13.70 -39.49
N ALA A 281 -2.78 -14.10 -40.77
CA ALA A 281 -2.86 -15.50 -41.16
C ALA A 281 -1.66 -16.30 -40.63
N CYS A 282 -1.86 -17.60 -40.40
CA CYS A 282 -0.78 -18.47 -39.97
C CYS A 282 0.37 -18.48 -41.01
N PRO A 283 1.64 -18.28 -40.59
CA PRO A 283 2.78 -18.40 -41.47
C PRO A 283 2.92 -19.82 -42.01
N LEU A 284 3.37 -19.94 -43.26
CA LEU A 284 3.58 -21.22 -43.92
C LEU A 284 4.54 -22.10 -43.09
N ILE A 285 4.08 -23.31 -42.78
CA ILE A 285 4.86 -24.30 -42.02
C ILE A 285 5.93 -24.88 -42.95
N PRO A 286 7.24 -24.78 -42.61
CA PRO A 286 8.30 -25.40 -43.39
C PRO A 286 8.11 -26.91 -43.48
N LYS A 287 8.44 -27.51 -44.64
CA LYS A 287 8.24 -28.95 -44.88
C LYS A 287 8.84 -29.84 -43.80
N ALA A 288 10.05 -29.54 -43.35
CA ALA A 288 10.71 -30.28 -42.27
C ALA A 288 9.94 -30.22 -40.95
N LEU A 289 9.38 -29.04 -40.61
CA LEU A 289 8.56 -28.86 -39.42
C LEU A 289 7.22 -29.58 -39.55
N SER A 290 6.57 -29.52 -40.71
CA SER A 290 5.32 -30.23 -40.98
C SER A 290 5.49 -31.75 -40.81
N ASN A 291 6.55 -32.32 -41.38
CA ASN A 291 6.87 -33.74 -41.22
C ASN A 291 7.12 -34.10 -39.74
N TRP A 292 7.85 -33.25 -39.02
CA TRP A 292 8.11 -33.44 -37.59
C TRP A 292 6.82 -33.42 -36.77
N VAL A 293 5.92 -32.45 -37.02
CA VAL A 293 4.62 -32.32 -36.35
C VAL A 293 3.76 -33.56 -36.58
N GLN A 294 3.70 -34.06 -37.82
CA GLN A 294 2.93 -35.26 -38.17
C GLN A 294 3.47 -36.54 -37.50
N ALA A 295 4.77 -36.59 -37.19
CA ALA A 295 5.39 -37.71 -36.49
C ALA A 295 5.13 -37.69 -34.97
N GLN A 296 4.66 -36.58 -34.40
CA GLN A 296 4.46 -36.46 -32.95
C GLN A 296 3.19 -37.17 -32.48
N SER A 297 3.29 -37.81 -31.31
CA SER A 297 2.12 -38.38 -30.65
C SER A 297 1.30 -37.29 -29.96
N LEU A 298 0.02 -37.20 -30.30
CA LEU A 298 -0.92 -36.28 -29.63
C LEU A 298 -1.50 -36.85 -28.33
N LYS A 299 -1.10 -38.06 -27.90
CA LYS A 299 -1.61 -38.71 -26.68
C LYS A 299 -1.38 -37.86 -25.42
N THR A 300 -0.25 -37.16 -25.36
CA THR A 300 0.13 -36.29 -24.24
C THR A 300 0.11 -34.80 -24.63
N PHE A 301 -0.48 -34.46 -25.77
CA PHE A 301 -0.55 -33.08 -26.23
C PHE A 301 -1.46 -32.24 -25.34
N GLU A 302 -1.05 -31.01 -25.05
CA GLU A 302 -1.90 -29.97 -24.50
C GLU A 302 -1.71 -28.71 -25.36
N PRO A 303 -2.76 -27.91 -25.58
CA PRO A 303 -2.62 -26.65 -26.27
C PRO A 303 -1.73 -25.70 -25.46
N ALA A 304 -0.80 -25.03 -26.14
CA ALA A 304 -0.13 -23.87 -25.58
C ALA A 304 -1.13 -22.72 -25.38
N GLN A 305 -0.79 -21.80 -24.47
CA GLN A 305 -1.56 -20.57 -24.31
C GLN A 305 -1.57 -19.79 -25.62
N ASP A 306 -2.72 -19.21 -25.98
CA ASP A 306 -2.84 -18.36 -27.16
C ASP A 306 -1.85 -17.17 -27.04
N PRO A 307 -0.96 -16.94 -28.04
CA PRO A 307 0.03 -15.86 -27.99
C PRO A 307 -0.56 -14.47 -27.79
N PHE A 308 -1.74 -14.18 -28.36
CA PHE A 308 -2.42 -12.90 -28.17
C PHE A 308 -2.88 -12.74 -26.71
N ILE A 309 -3.46 -13.80 -26.11
CA ILE A 309 -3.90 -13.77 -24.71
C ILE A 309 -2.69 -13.60 -23.77
N TYR A 310 -1.58 -14.30 -24.06
CA TYR A 310 -0.34 -14.11 -23.31
C TYR A 310 0.17 -12.67 -23.44
N TYR A 311 0.22 -12.12 -24.65
CA TYR A 311 0.63 -10.73 -24.90
C TYR A 311 -0.25 -9.72 -24.15
N ARG A 312 -1.58 -9.88 -24.19
CA ARG A 312 -2.55 -9.03 -23.48
C ARG A 312 -2.38 -9.08 -21.96
N ASN A 313 -2.04 -10.24 -21.40
CA ASN A 313 -1.86 -10.38 -19.96
C ASN A 313 -0.51 -9.84 -19.47
N ASN A 314 0.50 -9.80 -20.36
CA ASN A 314 1.83 -9.27 -20.07
C ASN A 314 1.93 -7.80 -20.50
N MET A 315 1.20 -6.93 -19.81
CA MET A 315 1.22 -5.48 -20.05
C MET A 315 2.63 -4.89 -19.90
N PRO A 316 2.95 -3.79 -20.62
CA PRO A 316 4.20 -3.06 -20.40
C PRO A 316 4.37 -2.67 -18.93
N ARG A 317 5.61 -2.53 -18.46
CA ARG A 317 5.86 -2.09 -17.08
C ARG A 317 5.35 -0.65 -16.89
N GLY A 318 4.90 -0.34 -15.67
CA GLY A 318 4.39 1.00 -15.35
C GLY A 318 5.37 2.15 -15.60
N ASN A 319 6.68 1.86 -15.64
CA ASN A 319 7.77 2.80 -15.93
C ASN A 319 8.23 2.80 -17.41
N SER A 320 7.60 2.02 -18.30
CA SER A 320 7.86 2.06 -19.73
C SER A 320 7.40 3.40 -20.34
N ASN A 321 7.98 3.80 -21.47
CA ASN A 321 7.63 5.07 -22.11
C ASN A 321 6.22 5.06 -22.75
N LEU A 322 5.69 6.24 -23.07
CA LEU A 322 4.35 6.40 -23.64
C LEU A 322 4.20 5.70 -25.01
N ASP A 323 5.24 5.69 -25.83
CA ASP A 323 5.18 5.09 -27.17
C ASP A 323 5.03 3.57 -27.10
N HIS A 324 5.73 2.92 -26.16
CA HIS A 324 5.58 1.49 -25.91
C HIS A 324 4.16 1.16 -25.49
N TRP A 325 3.61 1.91 -24.53
CA TRP A 325 2.23 1.76 -24.09
C TRP A 325 1.22 2.03 -25.22
N SER A 326 1.46 3.04 -26.05
CA SER A 326 0.59 3.39 -27.17
C SER A 326 0.60 2.31 -28.26
N ASN A 327 1.77 1.73 -28.57
CA ASN A 327 1.88 0.60 -29.49
C ASN A 327 1.17 -0.63 -28.94
N TYR A 328 1.36 -0.93 -27.65
CA TYR A 328 0.65 -2.00 -26.97
C TYR A 328 -0.88 -1.85 -27.08
N VAL A 329 -1.40 -0.65 -26.79
CA VAL A 329 -2.83 -0.34 -26.94
C VAL A 329 -3.30 -0.53 -28.38
N ARG A 330 -2.59 0.01 -29.38
CA ARG A 330 -2.96 -0.17 -30.79
C ARG A 330 -3.04 -1.64 -31.18
N THR A 331 -2.05 -2.44 -30.81
CA THR A 331 -2.02 -3.87 -31.13
C THR A 331 -3.20 -4.62 -30.53
N VAL A 332 -3.49 -4.41 -29.25
CA VAL A 332 -4.60 -5.10 -28.58
C VAL A 332 -5.96 -4.61 -29.10
N MET A 333 -6.11 -3.30 -29.33
CA MET A 333 -7.36 -2.73 -29.83
C MET A 333 -7.65 -3.16 -31.25
N HIS A 334 -6.64 -3.23 -32.12
CA HIS A 334 -6.81 -3.75 -33.47
C HIS A 334 -7.38 -5.18 -33.47
N HIS A 335 -6.96 -6.03 -32.53
CA HIS A 335 -7.52 -7.38 -32.38
C HIS A 335 -9.00 -7.41 -31.97
N TYR A 336 -9.49 -6.35 -31.30
CA TYR A 336 -10.90 -6.23 -30.93
C TYR A 336 -11.73 -5.44 -31.94
N GLU A 337 -11.10 -4.86 -32.95
CA GLU A 337 -11.75 -4.05 -33.98
C GLU A 337 -12.64 -4.92 -34.86
N ARG A 338 -13.84 -4.44 -35.17
CA ARG A 338 -14.81 -5.11 -36.05
C ARG A 338 -15.46 -4.09 -36.98
N PRO A 339 -15.98 -4.50 -38.15
CA PRO A 339 -16.67 -3.57 -39.05
C PRO A 339 -17.80 -2.76 -38.40
N ASP A 340 -18.50 -3.35 -37.42
CA ASP A 340 -19.59 -2.73 -36.64
C ASP A 340 -19.10 -1.97 -35.38
N ASN A 341 -17.83 -2.09 -35.01
CA ASN A 341 -17.21 -1.41 -33.88
C ASN A 341 -15.80 -0.90 -34.27
N PRO A 342 -15.72 0.13 -35.13
CA PRO A 342 -14.45 0.69 -35.57
C PRO A 342 -13.73 1.39 -34.42
N HIS A 343 -12.40 1.31 -34.41
CA HIS A 343 -11.59 1.93 -33.37
C HIS A 343 -10.75 3.07 -33.97
N ASN A 344 -10.79 4.23 -33.31
CA ASN A 344 -10.12 5.44 -33.79
C ASN A 344 -9.17 5.98 -32.73
N ALA A 345 -8.16 6.73 -33.16
CA ALA A 345 -7.38 7.55 -32.25
C ALA A 345 -8.25 8.69 -31.70
N VAL A 346 -8.09 9.00 -30.41
CA VAL A 346 -8.71 10.17 -29.79
C VAL A 346 -7.90 11.41 -30.20
N PRO A 347 -8.55 12.53 -30.61
CA PRO A 347 -7.84 13.76 -30.93
C PRO A 347 -6.92 14.20 -29.79
N ALA A 348 -5.70 14.63 -30.12
CA ALA A 348 -4.65 14.88 -29.14
C ALA A 348 -5.06 15.94 -28.10
N GLU A 349 -5.77 16.97 -28.53
CA GLU A 349 -6.33 18.04 -27.72
C GLU A 349 -7.39 17.56 -26.71
N HIS A 350 -8.02 16.41 -26.96
CA HIS A 350 -9.05 15.84 -26.10
C HIS A 350 -8.55 14.65 -25.27
N CYS A 351 -7.33 14.18 -25.50
CA CYS A 351 -6.81 12.95 -24.90
C CYS A 351 -6.78 12.99 -23.36
N SER A 352 -6.27 14.07 -22.76
CA SER A 352 -6.23 14.22 -21.30
C SER A 352 -7.63 14.20 -20.67
N ALA A 353 -8.58 14.89 -21.30
CA ALA A 353 -9.96 14.91 -20.85
C ALA A 353 -10.66 13.55 -21.03
N PHE A 354 -10.36 12.84 -22.12
CA PHE A 354 -10.86 11.50 -22.40
C PHE A 354 -10.35 10.49 -21.36
N ALA A 355 -9.05 10.46 -21.06
CA ALA A 355 -8.50 9.57 -20.04
C ALA A 355 -9.12 9.81 -18.66
N THR A 356 -9.34 11.08 -18.30
CA THR A 356 -10.02 11.46 -17.05
C THR A 356 -11.47 10.98 -17.01
N TRP A 357 -12.21 11.19 -18.10
CA TRP A 357 -13.59 10.72 -18.25
C TRP A 357 -13.68 9.19 -18.17
N LEU A 358 -12.77 8.48 -18.85
CA LEU A 358 -12.72 7.02 -18.87
C LEU A 358 -12.47 6.44 -17.47
N ASN A 359 -11.55 7.05 -16.71
CA ASN A 359 -11.31 6.65 -15.33
C ASN A 359 -12.56 6.83 -14.44
N GLY A 360 -13.31 7.91 -14.63
CA GLY A 360 -14.60 8.11 -13.96
C GLY A 360 -15.65 7.07 -14.35
N LYS A 361 -15.68 6.65 -15.62
CA LYS A 361 -16.62 5.64 -16.12
C LYS A 361 -16.37 4.25 -15.54
N LYS A 362 -15.12 3.87 -15.31
CA LYS A 362 -14.74 2.59 -14.66
C LYS A 362 -15.51 2.33 -13.37
N HIS A 363 -15.79 3.37 -12.57
CA HIS A 363 -16.49 3.25 -11.29
C HIS A 363 -18.02 3.21 -11.39
N SER A 364 -18.59 3.51 -12.56
CA SER A 364 -20.04 3.66 -12.76
C SER A 364 -20.66 2.58 -13.65
N GLN A 365 -19.88 1.90 -14.48
CA GLN A 365 -20.37 0.80 -15.31
C GLN A 365 -20.15 -0.54 -14.63
N LYS A 366 -21.23 -1.31 -14.47
CA LYS A 366 -21.15 -2.75 -14.16
C LYS A 366 -20.72 -3.49 -15.43
N THR A 367 -19.76 -4.38 -15.24
CA THR A 367 -18.98 -5.13 -16.22
C THR A 367 -19.82 -6.10 -17.04
N ASP A 368 -20.50 -5.63 -18.09
CA ASP A 368 -21.10 -6.56 -19.06
C ASP A 368 -20.75 -6.24 -20.52
N ALA A 369 -20.19 -7.28 -21.16
CA ALA A 369 -20.07 -7.58 -22.60
C ALA A 369 -19.04 -6.88 -23.52
N ARG A 370 -18.25 -5.88 -23.08
CA ARG A 370 -17.27 -5.19 -23.97
C ARG A 370 -15.81 -5.35 -23.55
N TYR A 371 -15.11 -6.32 -24.17
CA TYR A 371 -13.70 -6.64 -23.89
C TYR A 371 -12.72 -5.50 -24.23
N ASP A 372 -13.02 -4.73 -25.28
CA ASP A 372 -12.28 -3.53 -25.71
C ASP A 372 -12.37 -2.41 -24.66
N TRP A 373 -13.54 -2.21 -24.06
CA TRP A 373 -13.74 -1.26 -22.97
C TRP A 373 -12.98 -1.68 -21.71
N GLN A 374 -13.13 -2.94 -21.32
CA GLN A 374 -12.45 -3.50 -20.16
C GLN A 374 -10.94 -3.36 -20.31
N PHE A 375 -10.40 -3.65 -21.49
CA PHE A 375 -8.98 -3.49 -21.76
C PHE A 375 -8.50 -2.06 -21.52
N LEU A 376 -9.21 -1.03 -21.99
CA LEU A 376 -8.81 0.37 -21.75
C LEU A 376 -8.90 0.76 -20.26
N PHE A 377 -9.85 0.19 -19.50
CA PHE A 377 -9.88 0.34 -18.04
C PHE A 377 -8.69 -0.32 -17.35
N ASP A 378 -8.29 -1.50 -17.83
CA ASP A 378 -7.12 -2.22 -17.30
C ASP A 378 -5.83 -1.44 -17.59
N VAL A 379 -5.72 -0.80 -18.76
CA VAL A 379 -4.58 0.08 -19.10
C VAL A 379 -4.50 1.25 -18.13
N LEU A 380 -5.60 1.94 -17.82
CA LEU A 380 -5.58 3.03 -16.83
C LEU A 380 -5.26 2.56 -15.41
N ALA A 381 -5.61 1.32 -15.06
CA ALA A 381 -5.33 0.77 -13.74
C ALA A 381 -3.84 0.45 -13.53
N ASN A 382 -3.13 0.09 -14.61
CA ASN A 382 -1.77 -0.43 -14.56
C ASN A 382 -0.71 0.54 -15.12
N SER A 383 -1.13 1.64 -15.73
CA SER A 383 -0.26 2.73 -16.19
C SER A 383 -0.13 3.83 -15.13
N SER A 384 0.83 4.75 -15.30
CA SER A 384 1.10 5.81 -14.33
C SER A 384 1.35 7.17 -15.00
N GLY A 385 0.78 8.23 -14.43
CA GLY A 385 0.95 9.60 -14.91
C GLY A 385 0.67 9.73 -16.41
N ARG A 386 1.69 10.14 -17.18
CA ARG A 386 1.57 10.39 -18.62
C ARG A 386 1.31 9.13 -19.45
N THR A 387 1.71 7.94 -18.99
CA THR A 387 1.53 6.70 -19.78
C THR A 387 0.08 6.26 -19.87
N GLY A 388 -0.80 6.71 -18.96
CA GLY A 388 -2.24 6.49 -19.04
C GLY A 388 -2.91 7.19 -20.23
N LEU A 389 -2.23 8.13 -20.87
CA LEU A 389 -2.70 8.75 -22.13
C LEU A 389 -2.59 7.81 -23.33
N SER A 390 -1.96 6.63 -23.19
CA SER A 390 -1.89 5.62 -24.24
C SER A 390 -3.26 5.10 -24.68
N VAL A 391 -4.28 5.19 -23.82
CA VAL A 391 -5.67 4.84 -24.16
C VAL A 391 -6.24 5.68 -25.32
N CYS A 392 -5.64 6.84 -25.59
CA CYS A 392 -6.00 7.69 -26.71
C CYS A 392 -5.44 7.20 -28.04
N ALA A 393 -4.45 6.29 -28.01
CA ALA A 393 -3.83 5.78 -29.23
C ALA A 393 -4.85 5.04 -30.11
N GLN A 394 -5.79 4.32 -29.48
CA GLN A 394 -6.89 3.65 -30.16
C GLN A 394 -8.02 3.36 -29.16
N ALA A 395 -9.24 3.83 -29.46
CA ALA A 395 -10.43 3.62 -28.64
C ALA A 395 -11.67 3.37 -29.52
N PRO A 396 -12.71 2.68 -29.02
CA PRO A 396 -13.91 2.41 -29.81
C PRO A 396 -14.61 3.72 -30.20
N ALA A 397 -15.03 3.86 -31.45
CA ALA A 397 -15.69 5.07 -31.94
C ALA A 397 -16.94 5.43 -31.11
N SER A 398 -17.69 4.40 -30.67
CA SER A 398 -18.83 4.56 -29.78
C SER A 398 -18.46 5.15 -28.41
N MET A 399 -17.28 4.81 -27.88
CA MET A 399 -16.76 5.36 -26.62
C MET A 399 -16.38 6.84 -26.79
N ILE A 400 -15.70 7.17 -27.90
CA ILE A 400 -15.31 8.54 -28.23
C ILE A 400 -16.55 9.42 -28.40
N TYR A 401 -17.58 8.93 -29.12
CA TYR A 401 -18.85 9.63 -29.26
C TYR A 401 -19.52 9.88 -27.90
N GLN A 402 -19.54 8.87 -27.03
CA GLN A 402 -20.12 9.01 -25.70
C GLN A 402 -19.35 10.04 -24.85
N PHE A 403 -18.02 10.06 -24.92
CA PHE A 403 -17.21 11.08 -24.26
C PHE A 403 -17.61 12.50 -24.68
N PHE A 404 -17.73 12.76 -25.98
CA PHE A 404 -18.14 14.07 -26.47
C PHE A 404 -19.58 14.45 -26.09
N SER A 405 -20.48 13.47 -26.06
CA SER A 405 -21.86 13.66 -25.59
C SER A 405 -21.90 14.06 -24.10
N ASP A 406 -21.16 13.32 -23.26
CA ASP A 406 -21.07 13.59 -21.82
C ASP A 406 -20.39 14.94 -21.52
N GLN A 407 -19.36 15.31 -22.29
CA GLN A 407 -18.72 16.64 -22.20
C GLN A 407 -19.72 17.75 -22.48
N ARG A 408 -20.51 17.62 -23.55
CA ARG A 408 -21.54 18.61 -23.91
C ARG A 408 -22.59 18.74 -22.82
N LEU A 409 -23.07 17.61 -22.28
CA LEU A 409 -24.05 17.59 -21.20
C LEU A 409 -23.49 18.25 -19.92
N ALA A 410 -22.25 17.94 -19.55
CA ALA A 410 -21.59 18.53 -18.39
C ALA A 410 -21.40 20.04 -18.55
N GLN A 411 -21.05 20.52 -19.75
CA GLN A 411 -20.96 21.95 -20.04
C GLN A 411 -22.32 22.65 -19.90
N GLN A 412 -23.39 22.05 -20.42
CA GLN A 412 -24.76 22.58 -20.27
C GLN A 412 -25.19 22.66 -18.80
N GLN A 413 -24.88 21.62 -18.00
CA GLN A 413 -25.18 21.59 -16.57
C GLN A 413 -24.40 22.66 -15.80
N ARG A 414 -23.11 22.86 -16.09
CA ARG A 414 -22.30 23.92 -15.48
C ARG A 414 -22.84 25.31 -15.81
N ALA A 415 -23.20 25.56 -17.07
CA ALA A 415 -23.80 26.83 -17.48
C ALA A 415 -25.18 27.07 -16.82
N ALA A 416 -25.98 26.02 -16.61
CA ALA A 416 -27.24 26.12 -15.88
C ALA A 416 -27.03 26.38 -14.38
N ALA A 417 -26.06 25.71 -13.75
CA ALA A 417 -25.70 25.91 -12.35
C ALA A 417 -25.16 27.32 -12.09
N GLN A 418 -24.31 27.83 -12.98
CA GLN A 418 -23.79 29.20 -12.90
C GLN A 418 -24.92 30.24 -12.98
N ARG A 419 -25.86 30.08 -13.92
CA ARG A 419 -27.04 30.95 -14.01
C ARG A 419 -27.89 30.93 -12.73
N ARG A 420 -28.06 29.76 -12.11
CA ARG A 420 -28.78 29.64 -10.82
C ARG A 420 -28.03 30.35 -9.69
N PHE A 421 -26.72 30.16 -9.60
CA PHE A 421 -25.88 30.81 -8.60
C PHE A 421 -25.91 32.34 -8.74
N GLU A 422 -25.75 32.88 -9.96
CA GLU A 422 -25.82 34.31 -10.24
C GLU A 422 -27.21 34.89 -9.90
N ALA A 423 -28.29 34.15 -10.20
CA ALA A 423 -29.64 34.56 -9.82
C ALA A 423 -29.83 34.59 -8.30
N GLU A 424 -29.29 33.61 -7.56
CA GLU A 424 -29.36 33.58 -6.11
C GLU A 424 -28.55 34.72 -5.46
N GLN A 425 -27.35 35.01 -5.98
CA GLN A 425 -26.52 36.14 -5.54
C GLN A 425 -27.25 37.47 -5.75
N LYS A 426 -27.88 37.67 -6.92
CA LYS A 426 -28.71 38.86 -7.18
C LYS A 426 -29.89 38.97 -6.22
N ARG A 427 -30.57 37.85 -5.91
CA ARG A 427 -31.66 37.84 -4.92
C ARG A 427 -31.18 38.21 -3.51
N LYS A 428 -30.01 37.71 -3.09
CA LYS A 428 -29.39 38.07 -1.79
C LYS A 428 -29.05 39.55 -1.74
N GLN A 429 -28.36 40.09 -2.75
CA GLN A 429 -28.04 41.51 -2.83
C GLN A 429 -29.28 42.42 -2.81
N ALA A 430 -30.35 42.03 -3.50
CA ALA A 430 -31.61 42.78 -3.48
C ALA A 430 -32.30 42.74 -2.11
N ALA A 431 -32.26 41.59 -1.42
CA ALA A 431 -32.79 41.46 -0.06
C ALA A 431 -31.99 42.30 0.95
N ASP A 432 -30.66 42.29 0.85
CA ASP A 432 -29.79 43.11 1.70
C ASP A 432 -30.03 44.61 1.48
N ALA A 433 -30.20 45.04 0.22
CA ALA A 433 -30.54 46.42 -0.11
C ALA A 433 -31.92 46.83 0.45
N ALA A 434 -32.92 45.95 0.37
CA ALA A 434 -34.24 46.18 0.95
C ALA A 434 -34.18 46.28 2.49
N PHE A 435 -33.38 45.42 3.13
CA PHE A 435 -33.17 45.46 4.59
C PHE A 435 -32.47 46.75 5.03
N GLN A 436 -31.45 47.21 4.30
CA GLN A 436 -30.80 48.49 4.56
C GLN A 436 -31.75 49.69 4.40
N ASN A 437 -32.67 49.63 3.43
CA ASN A 437 -33.72 50.65 3.29
C ASN A 437 -34.69 50.65 4.47
N LEU A 438 -35.07 49.48 4.99
CA LEU A 438 -35.90 49.38 6.20
C LEU A 438 -35.19 49.95 7.43
N LEU A 439 -33.89 49.71 7.59
CA LEU A 439 -33.10 50.30 8.70
C LEU A 439 -33.02 51.83 8.63
N ARG A 440 -33.07 52.41 7.43
CA ARG A 440 -33.08 53.86 7.22
C ARG A 440 -34.47 54.49 7.37
N TRP A 441 -35.52 53.67 7.36
CA TRP A 441 -36.88 54.14 7.51
C TRP A 441 -37.15 54.48 8.99
N LYS A 442 -37.17 55.77 9.31
CA LYS A 442 -37.71 56.26 10.58
C LYS A 442 -39.21 56.53 10.40
N PRO A 443 -40.12 55.83 11.10
CA PRO A 443 -41.51 56.25 11.11
C PRO A 443 -41.60 57.64 11.77
N SER A 444 -42.28 58.57 11.10
CA SER A 444 -42.59 59.88 11.66
C SER A 444 -43.70 59.74 12.70
N TYR A 445 -43.37 59.20 13.88
CA TYR A 445 -44.28 59.24 15.02
C TYR A 445 -43.83 60.34 15.97
N ASN A 446 -44.43 61.53 15.82
CA ASN A 446 -44.37 62.61 16.80
C ASN A 446 -45.65 62.54 17.65
N PRO A 447 -45.60 62.03 18.89
CA PRO A 447 -46.76 62.09 19.77
C PRO A 447 -47.03 63.55 20.17
N PRO A 448 -48.29 63.99 20.23
CA PRO A 448 -48.65 65.33 20.69
C PRO A 448 -48.18 65.56 22.15
N ALA A 449 -47.70 66.78 22.44
CA ALA A 449 -46.96 67.09 23.67
C ALA A 449 -47.79 67.09 24.97
N SER A 450 -49.10 66.85 24.91
CA SER A 450 -50.03 67.06 26.02
C SER A 450 -50.78 65.81 26.49
N GLU A 451 -50.45 64.62 25.99
CA GLU A 451 -51.04 63.36 26.47
C GLU A 451 -50.02 62.56 27.28
N PRO A 452 -50.39 62.03 28.47
CA PRO A 452 -49.50 61.18 29.25
C PRO A 452 -49.14 59.93 28.45
N ARG A 453 -47.86 59.55 28.47
CA ARG A 453 -47.38 58.38 27.72
C ARG A 453 -47.83 57.13 28.44
N CYS A 454 -48.92 56.56 27.96
CA CYS A 454 -49.49 55.33 28.49
C CYS A 454 -49.15 54.14 27.60
N TYR A 455 -48.99 52.97 28.21
CA TYR A 455 -49.05 51.71 27.49
C TYR A 455 -49.98 50.75 28.22
N ARG A 456 -50.78 50.02 27.45
CA ARG A 456 -51.59 48.91 27.97
C ARG A 456 -50.69 47.74 28.25
N ARG A 457 -50.71 47.25 29.48
CA ARG A 457 -50.03 46.02 29.85
C ARG A 457 -50.92 44.81 29.56
N ASP A 458 -52.23 45.00 29.66
CA ASP A 458 -53.26 43.96 29.56
C ASP A 458 -54.57 44.61 29.05
N ASP A 459 -55.59 43.83 28.66
CA ASP A 459 -56.85 44.32 28.05
C ASP A 459 -57.67 45.29 28.93
N ILE A 460 -57.33 45.38 30.22
CA ILE A 460 -58.05 46.15 31.23
C ILE A 460 -57.16 47.11 32.03
N THR A 461 -55.85 47.12 31.80
CA THR A 461 -54.92 47.97 32.57
C THR A 461 -53.96 48.76 31.69
N GLU A 462 -53.99 50.07 31.88
CA GLU A 462 -53.15 51.05 31.20
C GLU A 462 -52.28 51.76 32.24
N ILE A 463 -50.97 51.77 31.99
CA ILE A 463 -49.98 52.39 32.88
C ILE A 463 -49.44 53.63 32.18
N CYS A 464 -49.67 54.78 32.79
CA CYS A 464 -49.28 56.08 32.28
C CYS A 464 -48.10 56.65 33.06
N PHE A 465 -47.07 57.11 32.34
CA PHE A 465 -45.99 57.88 32.96
C PHE A 465 -46.45 59.34 33.10
N GLN A 466 -46.60 59.82 34.33
CA GLN A 466 -46.77 61.25 34.61
C GLN A 466 -45.41 61.93 34.53
N SER A 467 -45.37 63.10 33.88
CA SER A 467 -44.17 63.93 33.74
C SER A 467 -43.76 64.60 35.05
#